data_AF-A0A5N7J4Z5-F1
#
_entry.id   AF-A0A5N7J4Z5-F1
#
_cell.length_a   1.000
_cell.length_b   1.000
_cell.length_c   1.000
_cell.angle_alpha   90.00
_cell.angle_beta   90.00
_cell.angle_gamma   90.00
#
_symmetry.space_group_name_H-M   'P 1'
#
loop_
_entity.id
_entity.type
_entity.pdbx_description
1 polymer ?
#
loop_
_entity_poly.entity_id
_entity_poly.type
_entity_poly.pdbx_seq_one_letter_code
_entity_poly.pdbx_strand_id
1 'polypeptide(L)'
;MKTKKTLISLLAVLFCTLVIGYFAKDTIIKKVMHYQIKDKIVCKVNSKNATQISYKEVMYQISNVSLDSSKIEGWNGIINQVAVINKNNCILEQKEIDSSAQLTIKDIKENISKDAKFIVSFLSVCSIKGTDNKKAIAVQVNNQFYKAVPVASASTDKTAIKLFTEELH
;
A
#
# COMPACT_ATOMS: atom_id res chain seq x y z
N MET A 1 -47.95 28.97 -8.82
CA MET A 1 -47.34 28.68 -7.49
C MET A 1 -47.28 27.19 -7.15
N LYS A 2 -48.26 26.36 -7.55
CA LYS A 2 -48.25 24.89 -7.32
C LYS A 2 -47.09 24.13 -7.98
N THR A 3 -46.78 24.44 -9.24
CA THR A 3 -45.71 23.78 -10.02
C THR A 3 -44.29 24.04 -9.49
N LYS A 4 -44.02 25.23 -8.93
CA LYS A 4 -42.73 25.54 -8.29
C LYS A 4 -42.54 24.74 -6.99
N LYS A 5 -43.59 24.55 -6.19
CA LYS A 5 -43.55 23.76 -4.95
C LYS A 5 -43.35 22.27 -5.23
N THR A 6 -43.99 21.72 -6.27
CA THR A 6 -43.78 20.32 -6.68
C THR A 6 -42.38 20.09 -7.24
N LEU A 7 -41.82 21.04 -8.00
CA LEU A 7 -40.46 20.95 -8.53
C LEU A 7 -39.39 20.98 -7.40
N ILE A 8 -39.55 21.87 -6.43
CA ILE A 8 -38.66 21.95 -5.25
C ILE A 8 -38.70 20.65 -4.44
N SER A 9 -39.91 20.08 -4.23
CA SER A 9 -40.07 18.79 -3.54
C SER A 9 -39.35 17.66 -4.27
N LEU A 10 -39.45 17.61 -5.61
CA LEU A 10 -38.82 16.57 -6.43
C LEU A 10 -37.28 16.65 -6.41
N LEU A 11 -36.75 17.88 -6.47
CA LEU A 11 -35.31 18.14 -6.32
C LEU A 11 -34.79 17.76 -4.93
N ALA A 12 -35.55 18.03 -3.87
CA ALA A 12 -35.18 17.64 -2.51
C ALA A 12 -35.13 16.12 -2.34
N VAL A 13 -36.10 15.38 -2.90
CA VAL A 13 -36.12 13.91 -2.87
C VAL A 13 -34.93 13.34 -3.64
N LEU A 14 -34.63 13.87 -4.83
CA LEU A 14 -33.48 13.45 -5.62
C LEU A 14 -32.15 13.71 -4.89
N PHE A 15 -32.03 14.87 -4.24
CA PHE A 15 -30.86 15.16 -3.42
C PHE A 15 -30.74 14.20 -2.23
N CYS A 16 -31.83 13.92 -1.52
CA CYS A 16 -31.84 12.96 -0.41
C CYS A 16 -31.43 11.55 -0.86
N THR A 17 -31.90 11.06 -2.01
CA THR A 17 -31.54 9.71 -2.48
C THR A 17 -30.06 9.63 -2.90
N LEU A 18 -29.51 10.67 -3.51
CA LEU A 18 -28.08 10.75 -3.86
C LEU A 18 -27.21 10.77 -2.60
N VAL A 19 -27.60 11.56 -1.60
CA VAL A 19 -26.88 11.67 -0.31
C VAL A 19 -26.91 10.34 0.44
N ILE A 20 -28.08 9.69 0.55
CA ILE A 20 -28.22 8.37 1.20
C ILE A 20 -27.40 7.30 0.45
N GLY A 21 -27.44 7.29 -0.89
CA GLY A 21 -26.66 6.36 -1.71
C GLY A 21 -25.15 6.53 -1.52
N TYR A 22 -24.68 7.78 -1.39
CA TYR A 22 -23.27 8.08 -1.13
C TYR A 22 -22.81 7.57 0.25
N PHE A 23 -23.58 7.82 1.31
CA PHE A 23 -23.27 7.34 2.66
C PHE A 23 -23.37 5.81 2.79
N ALA A 24 -24.35 5.19 2.13
CA ALA A 24 -24.47 3.74 2.09
C ALA A 24 -23.27 3.11 1.38
N LYS A 25 -22.80 3.69 0.27
CA LYS A 25 -21.60 3.24 -0.45
C LYS A 25 -20.36 3.27 0.44
N ASP A 26 -20.11 4.36 1.16
CA ASP A 26 -18.96 4.47 2.07
C ASP A 26 -19.02 3.43 3.21
N THR A 27 -20.20 3.24 3.79
CA THR A 27 -20.42 2.25 4.87
C THR A 27 -20.20 0.82 4.37
N ILE A 28 -20.71 0.49 3.18
CA ILE A 28 -20.55 -0.83 2.55
C ILE A 28 -19.08 -1.08 2.20
N ILE A 29 -18.38 -0.10 1.61
CA ILE A 29 -16.96 -0.22 1.28
C ILE A 29 -16.13 -0.45 2.54
N LYS A 30 -16.35 0.35 3.59
CA LYS A 30 -15.65 0.17 4.89
C LYS A 30 -15.88 -1.23 5.45
N LYS A 31 -17.13 -1.71 5.42
CA LYS A 31 -17.49 -3.04 5.92
C LYS A 31 -16.86 -4.16 5.09
N VAL A 32 -16.91 -4.09 3.77
CA VAL A 32 -16.31 -5.09 2.87
C VAL A 32 -14.78 -5.12 3.03
N MET A 33 -14.13 -3.95 3.04
CA MET A 33 -12.69 -3.85 3.28
C MET A 33 -12.32 -4.45 4.64
N HIS A 34 -13.08 -4.14 5.69
CA HIS A 34 -12.87 -4.69 7.03
C HIS A 34 -12.93 -6.23 7.04
N TYR A 35 -13.92 -6.84 6.39
CA TYR A 35 -14.01 -8.31 6.29
C TYR A 35 -12.86 -8.92 5.51
N GLN A 36 -12.45 -8.30 4.40
CA GLN A 36 -11.34 -8.79 3.57
C GLN A 36 -9.99 -8.73 4.28
N ILE A 37 -9.82 -7.81 5.24
CA ILE A 37 -8.57 -7.60 5.99
C ILE A 37 -8.48 -8.46 7.25
N LYS A 38 -9.61 -8.94 7.80
CA LYS A 38 -9.66 -9.64 9.10
C LYS A 38 -8.70 -10.83 9.22
N ASP A 39 -8.50 -11.57 8.13
CA ASP A 39 -7.64 -12.76 8.10
C ASP A 39 -6.25 -12.48 7.48
N LYS A 40 -5.91 -11.20 7.27
CA LYS A 40 -4.61 -10.79 6.70
C LYS A 40 -3.62 -10.47 7.79
N ILE A 41 -2.36 -10.84 7.54
CA ILE A 41 -1.26 -10.54 8.45
C ILE A 41 -0.86 -9.07 8.25
N VAL A 42 -0.89 -8.30 9.33
CA VAL A 42 -0.35 -6.94 9.33
C VAL A 42 1.16 -7.02 9.28
N CYS A 43 1.72 -6.51 8.19
CA CYS A 43 3.15 -6.48 7.90
C CYS A 43 3.66 -5.05 8.09
N LYS A 44 4.93 -4.88 8.44
CA LYS A 44 5.52 -3.55 8.60
C LYS A 44 6.81 -3.44 7.80
N VAL A 45 7.02 -2.32 7.12
CA VAL A 45 8.34 -1.99 6.59
C VAL A 45 9.27 -1.69 7.77
N ASN A 46 10.50 -2.16 7.70
CA ASN A 46 11.51 -1.91 8.74
C ASN A 46 11.74 -0.40 8.90
N SER A 47 11.73 0.10 10.13
CA SER A 47 11.81 1.53 10.44
C SER A 47 13.10 2.24 9.99
N LYS A 48 14.16 1.49 9.66
CA LYS A 48 15.46 2.03 9.23
C LYS A 48 15.79 1.70 7.78
N ASN A 49 15.27 0.60 7.24
CA ASN A 49 15.63 0.10 5.91
C ASN A 49 14.36 -0.24 5.10
N ALA A 50 14.04 0.60 4.11
CA ALA A 50 12.86 0.43 3.28
C ALA A 50 12.87 -0.82 2.39
N THR A 51 14.03 -1.48 2.25
CA THR A 51 14.15 -2.73 1.49
C THR A 51 13.79 -3.97 2.30
N GLN A 52 13.36 -3.80 3.55
CA GLN A 52 13.04 -4.91 4.44
C GLN A 52 11.62 -4.79 5.02
N ILE A 53 10.93 -5.92 5.12
CA ILE A 53 9.59 -6.00 5.72
C ILE A 53 9.50 -7.15 6.72
N SER A 54 8.63 -7.01 7.72
CA SER A 54 8.27 -8.09 8.62
C SER A 54 7.03 -8.84 8.11
N TYR A 55 7.11 -10.16 8.06
CA TYR A 55 5.99 -11.06 7.76
C TYR A 55 6.06 -12.27 8.68
N LYS A 56 5.00 -12.48 9.51
CA LYS A 56 4.96 -13.54 10.53
C LYS A 56 6.23 -13.59 11.41
N GLU A 57 6.62 -12.42 11.95
CA GLU A 57 7.81 -12.26 12.82
C GLU A 57 9.17 -12.51 12.14
N VAL A 58 9.18 -12.87 10.85
CA VAL A 58 10.41 -13.03 10.06
C VAL A 58 10.64 -11.76 9.23
N MET A 59 11.88 -11.26 9.27
CA MET A 59 12.32 -10.18 8.39
C MET A 59 12.69 -10.72 7.01
N TYR A 60 12.09 -10.15 5.98
CA TYR A 60 12.38 -10.44 4.58
C TYR A 60 13.09 -9.26 3.92
N GLN A 61 14.08 -9.56 3.10
CA GLN A 61 14.76 -8.65 2.20
C GLN A 61 14.06 -8.66 0.85
N ILE A 62 13.48 -7.52 0.45
CA ILE A 62 12.89 -7.33 -0.89
C ILE A 62 14.04 -7.27 -1.90
N SER A 63 13.97 -8.07 -2.97
CA SER A 63 14.93 -8.14 -4.08
C SER A 63 14.52 -7.25 -5.26
N ASN A 64 15.43 -6.97 -6.21
CA ASN A 64 15.11 -6.30 -7.48
C ASN A 64 14.42 -7.23 -8.50
N VAL A 65 14.13 -8.49 -8.13
CA VAL A 65 13.47 -9.43 -9.03
C VAL A 65 11.98 -9.11 -9.08
N SER A 66 11.54 -8.45 -10.16
CA SER A 66 10.13 -8.20 -10.41
C SER A 66 9.40 -9.50 -10.75
N LEU A 67 8.15 -9.61 -10.31
CA LEU A 67 7.28 -10.74 -10.55
C LEU A 67 6.05 -10.29 -11.32
N ASP A 68 5.72 -10.99 -12.40
CA ASP A 68 4.45 -10.80 -13.10
C ASP A 68 3.28 -11.24 -12.24
N SER A 69 2.11 -10.62 -12.47
CA SER A 69 0.85 -10.98 -11.81
C SER A 69 0.51 -12.47 -11.96
N SER A 70 0.92 -13.11 -13.06
CA SER A 70 0.74 -14.56 -13.30
C SER A 70 1.47 -15.47 -12.30
N LYS A 71 2.48 -14.93 -11.58
CA LYS A 71 3.22 -15.64 -10.53
C LYS A 71 2.62 -15.44 -9.14
N ILE A 72 1.63 -14.58 -8.99
CA ILE A 72 0.99 -14.26 -7.72
C ILE A 72 -0.20 -15.19 -7.49
N GLU A 73 -0.28 -15.82 -6.32
CA GLU A 73 -1.32 -16.82 -6.03
C GLU A 73 -2.33 -16.33 -4.97
N GLY A 74 -1.86 -15.88 -3.80
CA GLY A 74 -2.74 -15.55 -2.69
C GLY A 74 -2.32 -14.27 -1.96
N TRP A 75 -3.29 -13.39 -1.69
CA TRP A 75 -3.08 -12.19 -0.87
C TRP A 75 -3.09 -12.55 0.62
N ASN A 76 -1.94 -12.43 1.27
CA ASN A 76 -1.70 -12.98 2.61
C ASN A 76 -1.49 -11.91 3.69
N GLY A 77 -1.05 -10.72 3.30
CA GLY A 77 -0.70 -9.66 4.23
C GLY A 77 -0.96 -8.28 3.68
N ILE A 78 -1.19 -7.35 4.61
CA ILE A 78 -1.41 -5.93 4.36
C ILE A 78 -0.22 -5.16 4.91
N ILE A 79 0.30 -4.22 4.13
CA ILE A 79 1.32 -3.27 4.60
C ILE A 79 0.66 -1.89 4.71
N ASN A 80 0.09 -1.40 3.60
CA ASN A 80 -0.51 -0.06 3.51
C ASN A 80 0.37 1.02 4.16
N GLN A 81 1.61 1.13 3.73
CA GLN A 81 2.53 2.17 4.19
C GLN A 81 3.13 2.93 3.02
N VAL A 82 3.34 4.22 3.22
CA VAL A 82 4.15 5.05 2.35
C VAL A 82 5.40 5.49 3.11
N ALA A 83 6.56 5.44 2.47
CA ALA A 83 7.82 5.87 3.06
C ALA A 83 8.51 6.89 2.16
N VAL A 84 9.04 7.94 2.78
CA VAL A 84 10.01 8.85 2.18
C VAL A 84 11.39 8.32 2.52
N ILE A 85 12.22 8.13 1.49
CA ILE A 85 13.54 7.51 1.66
C ILE A 85 14.62 8.33 0.97
N ASN A 86 15.84 8.21 1.49
CA ASN A 86 17.04 8.81 0.87
C ASN A 86 17.68 7.86 -0.16
N LYS A 87 18.76 8.31 -0.79
CA LYS A 87 19.53 7.53 -1.80
C LYS A 87 20.08 6.18 -1.31
N ASN A 88 20.18 5.98 0.00
CA ASN A 88 20.67 4.76 0.63
C ASN A 88 19.52 3.83 1.07
N ASN A 89 18.29 4.10 0.64
CA ASN A 89 17.07 3.40 1.06
C ASN A 89 16.77 3.50 2.56
N CYS A 90 17.36 4.46 3.27
CA CYS A 90 17.02 4.73 4.66
C CYS A 90 15.70 5.48 4.73
N ILE A 91 14.85 5.07 5.68
CA ILE A 91 13.57 5.75 5.95
C ILE A 91 13.85 7.10 6.61
N LEU A 92 13.29 8.16 6.02
CA LEU A 92 13.24 9.51 6.58
C LEU A 92 11.89 9.76 7.26
N GLU A 93 10.81 9.30 6.62
CA GLU A 93 9.43 9.43 7.11
C GLU A 93 8.63 8.20 6.66
N GLN A 94 7.69 7.76 7.49
CA GLN A 94 6.80 6.63 7.19
C GLN A 94 5.41 6.95 7.71
N LYS A 95 4.38 6.70 6.88
CA LYS A 95 2.97 6.88 7.24
C LYS A 95 2.16 5.67 6.82
N GLU A 96 1.12 5.37 7.57
CA GLU A 96 0.09 4.43 7.13
C GLU A 96 -0.75 5.08 6.03
N ILE A 97 -1.14 4.29 5.04
CA ILE A 97 -2.01 4.68 3.95
C ILE A 97 -3.45 4.43 4.44
N ASP A 98 -4.14 5.51 4.80
CA ASP A 98 -5.56 5.45 5.11
C ASP A 98 -6.43 5.61 3.83
N SER A 99 -7.75 5.67 4.00
CA SER A 99 -8.71 5.86 2.90
C SER A 99 -8.47 7.13 2.06
N SER A 100 -7.60 8.03 2.52
CA SER A 100 -7.18 9.25 1.84
C SER A 100 -5.75 9.17 1.30
N ALA A 101 -5.26 7.98 0.93
CA ALA A 101 -3.94 7.72 0.34
C ALA A 101 -3.35 8.83 -0.56
N GLN A 102 -4.21 9.48 -1.38
CA GLN A 102 -3.82 10.60 -2.24
C GLN A 102 -3.46 11.88 -1.46
N LEU A 103 -4.20 12.21 -0.40
CA LEU A 103 -3.86 13.28 0.54
C LEU A 103 -2.56 12.96 1.28
N THR A 104 -2.39 11.74 1.77
CA THR A 104 -1.15 11.33 2.48
C THR A 104 0.10 11.57 1.61
N ILE A 105 0.05 11.20 0.32
CA ILE A 105 1.17 11.41 -0.61
C ILE A 105 1.35 12.89 -0.94
N LYS A 106 0.26 13.64 -1.12
CA LYS A 106 0.32 15.08 -1.41
C LYS A 106 0.95 15.85 -0.25
N ASP A 107 0.50 15.61 0.97
CA ASP A 107 1.01 16.27 2.20
C ASP A 107 2.50 16.00 2.41
N ILE A 108 2.94 14.77 2.09
CA ILE A 108 4.37 14.39 2.11
C ILE A 108 5.16 15.21 1.09
N LYS A 109 4.64 15.37 -0.15
CA LYS A 109 5.33 16.14 -1.20
C LYS A 109 5.46 17.62 -0.85
N GLU A 110 4.49 18.19 -0.15
CA GLU A 110 4.51 19.60 0.26
C GLU A 110 5.57 19.90 1.34
N ASN A 111 5.98 18.91 2.14
CA ASN A 111 6.91 19.08 3.26
C ASN A 111 8.16 18.19 3.16
N ILE A 112 8.59 17.85 1.94
CA ILE A 112 9.62 16.84 1.76
C ILE A 112 11.01 17.33 2.21
N SER A 113 11.74 16.49 2.94
CA SER A 113 13.13 16.77 3.32
C SER A 113 14.04 16.90 2.08
N LYS A 114 15.07 17.74 2.15
CA LYS A 114 16.09 17.88 1.09
C LYS A 114 16.86 16.58 0.80
N ASP A 115 16.94 15.70 1.79
CA ASP A 115 17.60 14.40 1.67
C ASP A 115 16.70 13.32 1.07
N ALA A 116 15.41 13.63 0.88
CA ALA A 116 14.47 12.72 0.23
C ALA A 116 14.84 12.52 -1.24
N LYS A 117 14.70 11.28 -1.69
CA LYS A 117 14.94 10.89 -3.09
C LYS A 117 13.77 10.14 -3.69
N PHE A 118 13.08 9.33 -2.89
CA PHE A 118 11.96 8.54 -3.36
C PHE A 118 10.81 8.58 -2.35
N ILE A 119 9.58 8.58 -2.87
CA ILE A 119 8.36 8.23 -2.12
C ILE A 119 7.97 6.84 -2.59
N VAL A 120 7.79 5.92 -1.65
CA VAL A 120 7.56 4.51 -1.96
C VAL A 120 6.30 4.04 -1.25
N SER A 121 5.37 3.46 -2.00
CA SER A 121 4.21 2.77 -1.46
C SER A 121 4.48 1.28 -1.31
N PHE A 122 4.08 0.74 -0.16
CA PHE A 122 4.10 -0.68 0.17
C PHE A 122 2.68 -1.11 0.48
N LEU A 123 2.12 -2.00 -0.32
CA LEU A 123 0.68 -2.25 -0.31
C LEU A 123 0.36 -3.61 0.31
N SER A 124 0.94 -4.68 -0.21
CA SER A 124 0.53 -6.04 0.12
C SER A 124 1.67 -7.05 0.11
N VAL A 125 1.44 -8.17 0.79
CA VAL A 125 2.26 -9.39 0.74
C VAL A 125 1.43 -10.53 0.17
N CYS A 126 1.99 -11.25 -0.80
CA CYS A 126 1.34 -12.36 -1.47
C CYS A 126 2.22 -13.62 -1.54
N SER A 127 1.58 -14.78 -1.72
CA SER A 127 2.26 -16.03 -2.08
C SER A 127 2.75 -15.99 -3.54
N ILE A 128 3.88 -16.65 -3.78
CA ILE A 128 4.39 -16.91 -5.13
C ILE A 128 4.01 -18.34 -5.53
N LYS A 129 3.42 -18.50 -6.72
CA LYS A 129 2.97 -19.79 -7.24
C LYS A 129 4.08 -20.85 -7.14
N GLY A 130 3.76 -21.98 -6.49
CA GLY A 130 4.70 -23.11 -6.32
C GLY A 130 5.88 -22.84 -5.37
N THR A 131 5.82 -21.79 -4.55
CA THR A 131 6.88 -21.46 -3.58
C THR A 131 6.32 -21.39 -2.17
N ASP A 132 6.98 -22.06 -1.21
CA ASP A 132 6.67 -21.92 0.21
C ASP A 132 7.00 -20.50 0.69
N ASN A 133 6.04 -19.86 1.37
CA ASN A 133 6.19 -18.52 1.93
C ASN A 133 7.39 -18.40 2.90
N LYS A 134 7.83 -19.49 3.52
CA LYS A 134 9.06 -19.51 4.33
C LYS A 134 10.33 -19.30 3.51
N LYS A 135 10.30 -19.60 2.20
CA LYS A 135 11.45 -19.44 1.28
C LYS A 135 11.40 -18.09 0.57
N ALA A 136 10.23 -17.70 0.09
CA ALA A 136 10.05 -16.39 -0.54
C ALA A 136 8.58 -15.96 -0.53
N ILE A 137 8.39 -14.65 -0.53
CA ILE A 137 7.08 -13.99 -0.65
C ILE A 137 7.15 -12.94 -1.76
N ALA A 138 6.01 -12.54 -2.30
CA ALA A 138 5.90 -11.37 -3.17
C ALA A 138 5.48 -10.15 -2.34
N VAL A 139 6.14 -9.02 -2.55
CA VAL A 139 5.81 -7.75 -1.90
C VAL A 139 5.43 -6.75 -2.98
N GLN A 140 4.27 -6.11 -2.82
CA GLN A 140 3.81 -5.08 -3.75
C GLN A 140 4.37 -3.72 -3.34
N VAL A 141 5.21 -3.16 -4.20
CA VAL A 141 5.94 -1.91 -4.03
C VAL A 141 5.69 -1.03 -5.25
N ASN A 142 5.19 0.19 -5.07
CA ASN A 142 4.82 1.10 -6.17
C ASN A 142 3.96 0.39 -7.25
N ASN A 143 2.96 -0.37 -6.79
CA ASN A 143 2.03 -1.15 -7.63
C ASN A 143 2.66 -2.34 -8.39
N GLN A 144 3.96 -2.58 -8.29
CA GLN A 144 4.66 -3.72 -8.89
C GLN A 144 5.02 -4.78 -7.84
N PHE A 145 5.00 -6.06 -8.20
CA PHE A 145 5.42 -7.13 -7.28
C PHE A 145 6.91 -7.42 -7.40
N TYR A 146 7.57 -7.57 -6.25
CA TYR A 146 8.97 -7.98 -6.14
C TYR A 146 9.09 -9.20 -5.24
N LYS A 147 10.02 -10.10 -5.58
CA LYS A 147 10.35 -11.24 -4.72
C LYS A 147 11.08 -10.75 -3.47
N ALA A 148 10.73 -11.28 -2.31
CA ALA A 148 11.46 -11.07 -1.07
C ALA A 148 11.83 -12.42 -0.43
N VAL A 149 13.01 -12.50 0.19
CA VAL A 149 13.55 -13.71 0.83
C VAL A 149 13.92 -13.43 2.29
N PRO A 150 13.85 -14.40 3.20
CA PRO A 150 14.23 -14.18 4.60
C PRO A 150 15.66 -13.63 4.71
N VAL A 151 15.88 -12.61 5.54
CA VAL A 151 17.20 -11.99 5.73
C VAL A 151 18.23 -13.03 6.18
N ALA A 152 17.84 -14.00 7.03
CA ALA A 152 18.72 -15.09 7.47
C ALA A 152 19.19 -16.00 6.32
N SER A 153 18.41 -16.10 5.25
CA SER A 153 18.78 -16.86 4.03
C SER A 153 19.44 -15.98 2.95
N ALA A 154 19.43 -14.66 3.12
CA ALA A 154 20.10 -13.71 2.25
C ALA A 154 21.61 -13.66 2.56
N SER A 155 22.30 -14.80 2.40
CA SER A 155 23.76 -14.81 2.45
C SER A 155 24.33 -14.12 1.20
N THR A 156 25.23 -13.16 1.42
CA THR A 156 26.30 -12.71 0.50
C THR A 156 25.95 -11.89 -0.75
N ASP A 157 24.76 -11.33 -0.91
CA ASP A 157 24.54 -10.35 -1.98
C ASP A 157 24.09 -8.99 -1.42
N LYS A 158 25.10 -8.19 -1.04
CA LYS A 158 24.98 -6.76 -0.68
C LYS A 158 24.77 -5.88 -1.92
N THR A 159 24.09 -6.38 -2.95
CA THR A 159 23.70 -5.49 -4.03
C THR A 159 22.64 -4.56 -3.46
N ALA A 160 23.05 -3.34 -3.10
CA ALA A 160 22.16 -2.26 -2.71
C ALA A 160 21.03 -2.17 -3.74
N ILE A 161 19.86 -2.60 -3.33
CA ILE A 161 18.77 -2.85 -4.25
C ILE A 161 18.19 -1.49 -4.59
N LYS A 162 18.48 -1.01 -5.80
CA LYS A 162 17.81 0.16 -6.39
C LYS A 162 16.42 -0.29 -6.80
N LEU A 163 15.50 -0.37 -5.84
CA LEU A 163 14.09 -0.70 -6.07
C LEU A 163 13.30 0.46 -6.68
N PHE A 164 13.82 1.68 -6.60
CA PHE A 164 13.04 2.90 -6.79
C PHE A 164 13.65 3.73 -7.90
N THR A 165 12.88 3.94 -8.98
CA THR A 165 13.35 4.60 -10.21
C THR A 165 12.63 5.92 -10.50
N GLU A 166 11.60 6.29 -9.75
CA GLU A 166 10.95 7.60 -9.87
C GLU A 166 11.53 8.56 -8.83
N GLU A 167 12.53 9.34 -9.25
CA GLU A 167 13.12 10.39 -8.41
C GLU A 167 12.14 11.54 -8.19
N LEU A 168 12.12 12.09 -6.97
CA LEU A 168 11.51 13.39 -6.75
C LEU A 168 12.39 14.49 -7.36
N HIS A 169 11.81 15.23 -8.31
CA HIS A 169 12.37 16.46 -8.87
C HIS A 169 12.28 17.62 -7.88
#